data_AF-V9IK16-F1
#
_entry.id   AF-V9IK16-F1
#
_cell.length_a   1.000
_cell.length_b   1.000
_cell.length_c   1.000
_cell.angle_alpha   90.00
_cell.angle_beta   90.00
_cell.angle_gamma   90.00
#
_symmetry.space_group_name_H-M   'P 1'
#
loop_
_entity.id
_entity.type
_entity.pdbx_description
1 polymer ?
#
loop_
_entity_poly.entity_id
_entity_poly.type
_entity_poly.pdbx_seq_one_letter_code
_entity_poly.pdbx_strand_id
1 'polypeptide(L)'
;MVLGGVTELSNNLTHFVWGVTLELLRVTELFVDQCNLMSKQVTGDSIPVLKPVPCLKLIEDVEDENDNQKGDDKQQPNLTNPQVDILPLPQLQKLLLTALPKTRVKILKIPFHATWRQSISDTATQ
;
A
#
# COMPACT_ATOMS: atom_id res chain seq x y z
N MET A 1 -2.08 -11.22 -0.45
CA MET A 1 -1.67 -10.71 0.88
C MET A 1 -2.46 -9.44 1.19
N VAL A 2 -3.00 -9.36 2.41
CA VAL A 2 -3.95 -8.35 2.95
C VAL A 2 -4.96 -7.79 1.95
N LEU A 3 -4.58 -6.86 1.06
CA LEU A 3 -5.47 -6.23 0.07
C LEU A 3 -6.35 -7.24 -0.68
N GLY A 4 -5.76 -8.27 -1.31
CA GLY A 4 -6.55 -9.28 -2.04
C GLY A 4 -7.56 -10.04 -1.17
N GLY A 5 -7.16 -10.45 0.03
CA GLY A 5 -8.06 -11.17 0.94
C GLY A 5 -9.16 -10.27 1.51
N VAL A 6 -8.85 -9.01 1.78
CA VAL A 6 -9.83 -8.03 2.25
C VAL A 6 -10.88 -7.75 1.16
N THR A 7 -10.47 -7.66 -0.10
CA THR A 7 -11.42 -7.47 -1.22
C THR A 7 -12.36 -8.65 -1.43
N GLU A 8 -11.93 -9.88 -1.15
CA GLU A 8 -12.79 -11.08 -1.17
C GLU A 8 -13.90 -11.01 -0.10
N LEU A 9 -13.68 -10.27 0.99
CA LEU A 9 -14.66 -10.08 2.06
C LEU A 9 -15.57 -8.85 1.84
N SER A 10 -15.47 -8.15 0.72
CA SER A 10 -16.17 -6.88 0.43
C SER A 10 -17.69 -6.91 0.67
N ASN A 11 -18.33 -8.08 0.54
CA ASN A 11 -19.77 -8.23 0.78
C ASN A 11 -20.16 -8.26 2.26
N ASN A 12 -19.28 -8.74 3.14
CA ASN A 12 -19.61 -9.03 4.55
C ASN A 12 -18.76 -8.22 5.55
N LEU A 13 -17.61 -7.70 5.13
CA LEU A 13 -16.71 -6.95 5.99
C LEU A 13 -17.32 -5.60 6.33
N THR A 14 -17.70 -5.38 7.59
CA THR A 14 -18.31 -4.11 8.03
C THR A 14 -17.28 -3.11 8.54
N HIS A 15 -16.16 -3.60 9.08
CA HIS A 15 -15.10 -2.79 9.67
C HIS A 15 -13.73 -3.35 9.28
N PHE A 16 -12.83 -2.47 8.86
CA PHE A 16 -11.45 -2.82 8.55
C PHE A 16 -10.54 -1.76 9.15
N VAL A 17 -9.68 -2.18 10.09
CA VAL A 17 -8.66 -1.31 10.68
C VAL A 17 -7.30 -1.86 10.32
N TRP A 18 -6.49 -1.05 9.65
CA TRP A 18 -5.13 -1.41 9.30
C TRP A 18 -4.14 -0.62 10.15
N GLY A 19 -3.46 -1.31 11.06
CA GLY A 19 -2.29 -0.78 11.76
C GLY A 19 -1.06 -0.81 10.85
N VAL A 20 -0.52 0.36 10.55
CA VAL A 20 0.76 0.54 9.86
C VAL A 20 1.78 1.01 10.88
N THR A 21 2.94 0.35 10.92
CA THR A 21 3.96 0.72 11.90
C THR A 21 4.76 1.94 11.45
N LEU A 22 5.12 2.81 12.41
CA LEU A 22 5.97 3.98 12.12
C LEU A 22 7.32 3.56 11.55
N GLU A 23 7.83 2.43 11.99
CA GLU A 23 9.08 1.82 11.57
C GLU A 23 9.01 1.32 10.13
N LEU A 24 7.86 0.75 9.72
CA LEU A 24 7.65 0.40 8.30
C LEU A 24 7.63 1.65 7.43
N LEU A 25 6.90 2.69 7.84
CA LEU A 25 6.89 3.98 7.13
C LEU A 25 8.31 4.53 6.96
N ARG A 26 9.08 4.53 8.06
CA ARG A 26 10.46 5.03 8.05
C ARG A 26 11.38 4.20 7.15
N VAL A 27 11.29 2.88 7.21
CA VAL A 27 12.09 2.00 6.33
C VAL A 27 11.68 2.16 4.87
N THR A 28 10.41 2.42 4.59
CA THR A 28 9.92 2.68 3.23
C THR A 28 10.48 3.99 2.69
N GLU A 29 10.47 5.05 3.50
CA GLU A 29 11.11 6.33 3.17
C GLU A 29 12.60 6.14 2.88
N LEU A 30 13.32 5.44 3.78
CA LEU A 30 14.75 5.13 3.58
C LEU A 30 15.02 4.24 2.36
N PHE A 31 14.10 3.33 2.02
CA PHE A 31 14.21 2.52 0.82
C PHE A 31 14.06 3.37 -0.43
N VAL A 32 13.07 4.29 -0.45
CA VAL A 32 12.91 5.25 -1.54
C VAL A 32 14.13 6.15 -1.68
N ASP A 33 14.65 6.69 -0.57
CA ASP A 33 15.86 7.52 -0.57
C ASP A 33 17.08 6.77 -1.12
N GLN A 34 17.16 5.45 -0.92
CA GLN A 34 18.24 4.60 -1.45
C GLN A 34 18.01 4.19 -2.91
N CYS A 35 16.75 4.00 -3.32
CA CYS A 35 16.40 3.61 -4.69
C CYS A 35 16.33 4.79 -5.66
N ASN A 36 16.07 6.01 -5.17
CA ASN A 36 16.09 7.26 -5.94
C ASN A 36 17.45 7.96 -5.73
N LEU A 37 18.30 8.22 -6.72
CA LEU A 37 18.00 8.80 -8.04
C LEU A 37 17.08 10.05 -7.95
N MET A 38 17.51 11.05 -7.15
CA MET A 38 17.40 12.51 -7.37
C MET A 38 16.11 13.25 -7.82
N SER A 39 14.88 12.70 -7.91
CA SER A 39 13.75 13.53 -8.39
C SER A 39 12.36 13.40 -7.75
N LYS A 40 12.06 12.40 -6.91
CA LYS A 40 10.73 12.29 -6.28
C LYS A 40 10.82 12.30 -4.75
N GLN A 41 10.37 13.39 -4.14
CA GLN A 41 10.27 13.53 -2.70
C GLN A 41 9.05 12.76 -2.21
N VAL A 42 9.24 11.50 -1.82
CA VAL A 42 8.19 10.70 -1.19
C VAL A 42 8.11 11.14 0.27
N THR A 43 6.96 11.68 0.66
CA THR A 43 6.67 11.98 2.07
C THR A 43 6.64 10.66 2.85
N GLY A 44 7.13 10.67 4.10
CA GLY A 44 7.28 9.49 4.99
C GLY A 44 5.98 8.79 5.40
N ASP A 45 4.92 8.90 4.61
CA ASP A 45 3.59 8.31 4.76
C ASP A 45 3.26 7.39 3.58
N SER A 46 4.18 6.49 3.24
CA SER A 46 3.99 5.49 2.17
C SER A 46 4.38 4.09 2.63
N ILE A 47 3.78 3.05 2.02
CA ILE A 47 4.10 1.64 2.28
C ILE A 47 4.48 0.90 0.99
N PRO A 48 5.29 -0.17 1.07
CA PRO A 48 5.51 -1.08 -0.04
C PRO A 48 4.25 -1.94 -0.27
N VAL A 49 3.81 -2.05 -1.52
CA VAL A 49 2.69 -2.92 -1.94
C VAL A 49 3.10 -3.79 -3.12
N LEU A 50 2.59 -5.01 -3.20
CA LEU A 50 2.95 -5.93 -4.28
C LEU A 50 2.08 -5.71 -5.54
N LYS A 51 2.69 -5.75 -6.72
CA LYS A 51 1.98 -5.80 -8.00
C LYS A 51 1.38 -7.19 -8.27
N PRO A 52 0.19 -7.28 -8.88
CA PRO A 52 -0.71 -6.17 -9.19
C PRO A 52 -1.45 -5.70 -7.93
N VAL A 53 -1.53 -4.39 -7.73
CA VAL A 53 -2.33 -3.81 -6.63
C VAL A 53 -3.81 -3.85 -7.03
N PRO A 54 -4.67 -4.60 -6.31
CA PRO A 54 -6.09 -4.66 -6.63
C PRO A 54 -6.71 -3.26 -6.62
N CYS A 55 -7.61 -2.98 -7.56
CA CYS A 55 -8.38 -1.72 -7.61
C CYS A 55 -7.56 -0.44 -7.83
N LEU A 56 -6.25 -0.50 -8.09
CA LEU A 56 -5.41 0.69 -8.31
C LEU A 56 -5.90 1.53 -9.50
N LYS A 57 -6.26 0.88 -10.60
CA LYS A 57 -6.83 1.56 -11.79
C LYS A 57 -8.10 2.36 -11.51
N LEU A 58 -8.84 2.02 -10.45
CA LEU A 58 -10.08 2.74 -10.10
C LEU A 58 -9.82 4.09 -9.44
N ILE A 59 -8.58 4.37 -9.04
CA ILE A 59 -8.21 5.62 -8.36
C ILE A 59 -7.22 6.48 -9.15
N GLU A 60 -6.61 5.93 -10.20
CA GLU A 60 -5.73 6.62 -11.15
C GLU A 60 -6.50 7.65 -12.01
N ASP A 61 -7.73 7.34 -12.43
CA ASP A 61 -8.57 8.20 -13.29
C ASP A 61 -9.05 9.53 -12.65
N VAL A 62 -8.69 9.81 -11.39
CA VAL A 62 -9.18 10.98 -10.62
C VAL A 62 -8.05 11.99 -10.32
N GLU A 63 -6.79 11.67 -10.65
CA GLU A 63 -5.61 12.50 -10.29
C GLU A 63 -4.98 13.25 -11.49
N ASP A 64 -5.70 13.38 -12.61
CA ASP A 64 -5.30 14.13 -13.81
C ASP A 64 -5.50 15.67 -13.69
N GLU A 65 -5.24 16.25 -12.52
CA GLU A 65 -5.01 17.71 -12.42
C GLU A 65 -3.70 18.10 -11.70
N ASN A 66 -2.86 17.15 -11.26
CA ASN A 66 -1.57 17.51 -10.63
C ASN A 66 -0.35 16.62 -10.90
N ASP A 67 -0.39 15.64 -11.81
CA ASP A 67 0.84 14.94 -12.23
C ASP A 67 0.91 14.80 -13.76
N ASN A 68 1.25 15.91 -14.43
CA ASN A 68 1.87 15.85 -15.74
C ASN A 68 3.18 15.05 -15.60
N GLN A 69 3.18 13.75 -15.90
CA GLN A 69 4.35 13.06 -16.42
C GLN A 69 4.05 11.63 -16.90
N LYS A 70 3.68 11.55 -18.18
CA LYS A 70 4.26 10.53 -19.08
C LYS A 70 5.78 10.72 -19.06
N GLY A 71 6.49 9.92 -18.26
CA GLY A 71 7.94 9.89 -18.16
C GLY A 71 8.54 8.64 -18.80
N ASP A 72 8.84 8.77 -20.09
CA ASP A 72 9.79 8.04 -20.95
C ASP A 72 10.42 6.72 -20.43
N ASP A 73 10.09 5.63 -21.14
CA ASP A 73 10.82 4.36 -21.18
C ASP A 73 12.27 4.56 -21.67
N LYS A 74 13.18 4.99 -20.79
CA LYS A 74 14.62 4.84 -21.03
C LYS A 74 15.28 3.96 -20.00
N GLN A 75 15.35 2.70 -20.41
CA GLN A 75 16.18 1.60 -19.92
C GLN A 75 17.51 2.05 -19.28
N GLN A 76 17.69 1.67 -18.01
CA GLN A 76 19.00 1.31 -17.46
C GLN A 76 18.94 -0.14 -16.95
N PRO A 77 20.01 -0.94 -17.13
CA PRO A 77 19.94 -2.39 -17.03
C PRO A 77 20.20 -2.90 -15.60
N ASN A 78 19.51 -3.97 -15.22
CA ASN A 78 19.80 -4.87 -14.09
C ASN A 78 19.62 -4.33 -12.67
N LEU A 79 18.37 -4.09 -12.27
CA LEU A 79 17.88 -4.51 -10.95
C LEU A 79 16.53 -5.18 -11.20
N THR A 80 16.39 -6.42 -10.75
CA THR A 80 15.17 -7.23 -10.84
C THR A 80 13.92 -6.38 -10.67
N ASN A 81 13.10 -6.31 -11.73
CA ASN A 81 11.88 -5.50 -11.81
C ASN A 81 11.16 -5.50 -10.45
N PRO A 82 11.13 -4.37 -9.70
CA PRO A 82 10.61 -4.42 -8.35
C PRO A 82 9.13 -4.77 -8.45
N GLN A 83 8.78 -5.97 -7.98
CA GLN A 83 7.39 -6.42 -7.82
C GLN A 83 6.64 -5.59 -6.76
N VAL A 84 7.24 -4.50 -6.29
CA VAL A 84 6.83 -3.67 -5.17
C VAL A 84 6.67 -2.24 -5.67
N ASP A 85 5.47 -1.69 -5.54
CA ASP A 85 5.21 -0.25 -5.67
C ASP A 85 5.24 0.43 -4.29
N ILE A 86 5.48 1.73 -4.29
CA ILE A 86 5.39 2.57 -3.10
C ILE A 86 4.05 3.31 -3.15
N LEU A 87 3.16 3.00 -2.22
CA LEU A 87 1.80 3.55 -2.18
C LEU A 87 1.64 4.50 -0.98
N PRO A 88 1.39 5.80 -1.21
CA PRO A 88 0.99 6.74 -0.18
C PRO A 88 -0.26 6.31 0.58
N LEU A 89 -0.29 6.53 1.89
CA LEU A 89 -1.44 6.19 2.74
C LEU A 89 -2.77 6.84 2.28
N PRO A 90 -2.82 8.10 1.79
CA PRO A 90 -4.05 8.68 1.27
C PRO A 90 -4.59 7.92 0.04
N GLN A 91 -3.71 7.55 -0.89
CA GLN A 91 -4.08 6.75 -2.07
C GLN A 91 -4.52 5.34 -1.65
N LEU A 92 -3.83 4.73 -0.69
CA LEU A 92 -4.24 3.45 -0.10
C LEU A 92 -5.64 3.53 0.54
N GLN A 93 -5.93 4.61 1.28
CA GLN A 93 -7.23 4.81 1.88
C GLN A 93 -8.32 4.97 0.82
N LYS A 94 -8.08 5.76 -0.22
CA LYS A 94 -8.98 5.92 -1.38
C LYS A 94 -9.24 4.56 -2.05
N LEU A 95 -8.18 3.79 -2.31
CA LEU A 95 -8.26 2.45 -2.88
C LEU A 95 -9.13 1.51 -2.04
N LEU A 96 -8.90 1.46 -0.72
CA LEU A 96 -9.67 0.63 0.19
C LEU A 96 -11.15 1.04 0.23
N LEU A 97 -11.46 2.33 0.26
CA LEU A 97 -12.84 2.82 0.23
C LEU A 97 -13.55 2.49 -1.08
N THR A 98 -12.84 2.56 -2.21
CA THR A 98 -13.37 2.17 -3.52
C THR A 98 -13.62 0.66 -3.59
N ALA A 99 -12.69 -0.14 -3.08
CA ALA A 99 -12.79 -1.61 -3.12
C ALA A 99 -13.78 -2.19 -2.09
N LEU A 100 -14.06 -1.44 -1.01
CA LEU A 100 -14.88 -1.86 0.12
C LEU A 100 -15.97 -0.83 0.43
N PRO A 101 -16.92 -0.58 -0.49
CA PRO A 101 -17.85 0.55 -0.39
C PRO A 101 -18.81 0.48 0.82
N LYS A 102 -18.98 -0.71 1.41
CA LYS A 102 -19.84 -0.94 2.57
C LYS A 102 -19.06 -1.05 3.89
N THR A 103 -17.74 -0.91 3.85
CA THR A 103 -16.84 -1.15 4.98
C THR A 103 -16.36 0.16 5.57
N ARG A 104 -16.37 0.28 6.89
CA ARG A 104 -15.73 1.38 7.61
C ARG A 104 -14.23 1.11 7.68
N VAL A 105 -13.44 1.90 6.96
CA VAL A 105 -11.98 1.76 6.89
C VAL A 105 -11.30 2.77 7.80
N LYS A 106 -10.30 2.33 8.57
CA LYS A 106 -9.40 3.21 9.33
C LYS A 106 -7.95 2.74 9.22
N ILE A 107 -7.05 3.63 8.85
CA ILE A 107 -5.61 3.38 8.90
C ILE A 107 -5.07 4.04 10.16
N LEU A 108 -4.32 3.28 10.97
CA LEU A 108 -3.70 3.75 12.20
C LEU A 108 -2.18 3.67 12.06
N LYS A 109 -1.48 4.75 12.43
CA LYS A 109 -0.03 4.72 12.58
C LYS A 109 0.29 4.34 14.03
N ILE A 110 1.05 3.26 14.21
CA ILE A 110 1.31 2.67 15.54
C ILE A 110 2.82 2.44 15.70
N PRO A 111 3.47 2.82 16.82
CA PRO A 111 4.84 2.41 17.07
C PRO A 111 4.95 0.89 17.16
N PHE A 112 5.97 0.28 16.55
CA PHE A 112 6.14 -1.18 16.55
C PHE A 112 6.20 -1.77 17.95
N HIS A 113 6.85 -1.07 18.89
CA HIS A 113 6.91 -1.49 20.30
C HIS A 113 5.55 -1.48 21.02
N ALA A 114 4.52 -0.85 20.43
CA ALA A 114 3.14 -0.87 20.90
C ALA A 114 2.28 -1.92 20.17
N THR A 115 2.89 -2.79 19.37
CA THR A 115 2.22 -3.90 18.68
C THR A 115 2.62 -5.24 19.28
N TRP A 116 1.79 -6.26 19.08
CA TRP A 116 2.09 -7.64 19.45
C TRP A 116 1.81 -8.55 18.26
N ARG A 117 2.59 -9.64 18.15
CA ARG A 117 2.42 -10.63 17.09
C ARG A 117 1.44 -11.71 17.54
N GLN A 118 0.32 -11.82 16.84
CA GLN A 118 -0.58 -12.97 16.94
C GLN A 118 -0.38 -13.87 15.72
N SER A 119 0.04 -15.11 15.96
CA SER A 119 0.02 -16.15 14.93
C SER A 119 -1.34 -16.83 14.96
N ILE A 120 -2.02 -16.88 13.83
CA ILE A 120 -3.22 -17.70 13.66
C ILE A 120 -2.76 -18.98 12.98
N SER A 121 -2.81 -20.09 13.71
CA SER A 121 -2.59 -21.42 13.15
C SER A 121 -3.84 -21.84 12.41
N ASP A 122 -3.68 -22.42 11.21
CA ASP A 122 -4.79 -23.04 10.51
C ASP A 122 -5.20 -24.28 11.30
N THR A 123 -6.25 -24.14 12.11
CA THR A 123 -6.79 -25.22 12.94
C THR A 123 -7.97 -25.91 12.26
N ALA A 124 -8.19 -25.64 10.97
CA ALA A 124 -9.08 -26.43 10.11
C ALA A 124 -8.48 -27.84 9.93
N THR A 125 -8.61 -28.63 10.98
CA THR A 125 -8.30 -30.05 11.02
C THR A 125 -9.58 -30.78 10.61
N GLN A 126 -9.52 -31.44 9.46
CA GLN A 126 -10.32 -32.58 8.98
C GLN A 126 -11.85 -32.46 8.92
#